data_AF-A0A6A7A563-F1
#
_entry.id   AF-A0A6A7A563-F1
#
_cell.length_a   1.000
_cell.length_b   1.000
_cell.length_c   1.000
_cell.angle_alpha   90.00
_cell.angle_beta   90.00
_cell.angle_gamma   90.00
#
_symmetry.space_group_name_H-M   'P 1'
#
loop_
_entity.id
_entity.type
_entity.pdbx_description
1 polymer ?
#
loop_
_entity_poly.entity_id
_entity_poly.type
_entity_poly.pdbx_seq_one_letter_code
_entity_poly.pdbx_strand_id
1 'polypeptide(L)'
;MEAKMLFTHRIQWERYVRCNYCWAPQAICNKWQETSTPGAYKTRGIHVPCQYDRVLQRATAALLAFQQGACEAWLEQQMQRAALVQGSYEERLRKWLGWKVKMGQRDASQACVLLYAWEEGQV
;
A
#
# COMPACT_ATOMS: atom_id res chain seq x y z
N MET A 1 -22.69 2.79 15.99
CA MET A 1 -21.57 2.08 15.34
C MET A 1 -21.53 2.36 13.84
N GLU A 2 -22.68 2.43 13.16
CA GLU A 2 -22.83 2.79 11.73
C GLU A 2 -22.28 4.19 11.35
N ALA A 3 -22.32 5.18 12.26
CA ALA A 3 -21.82 6.53 11.97
C ALA A 3 -20.28 6.60 11.78
N LYS A 4 -19.51 5.66 12.35
CA LYS A 4 -18.05 5.61 12.14
C LYS A 4 -17.68 4.97 10.78
N MET A 5 -18.48 4.03 10.28
CA MET A 5 -18.31 3.43 8.95
C MET A 5 -18.62 4.42 7.82
N LEU A 6 -19.58 5.32 8.00
CA LEU A 6 -19.90 6.35 7.00
C LEU A 6 -18.81 7.42 6.83
N PHE A 7 -17.92 7.59 7.83
CA PHE A 7 -16.83 8.56 7.74
C PHE A 7 -15.66 8.06 6.89
N THR A 8 -15.36 6.76 6.95
CA THR A 8 -14.24 6.14 6.19
C THR A 8 -14.52 6.03 4.70
N HIS A 9 -15.79 5.85 4.28
CA HIS A 9 -16.18 5.86 2.85
C HIS A 9 -16.04 7.24 2.17
N ARG A 10 -16.00 8.34 2.93
CA ARG A 10 -15.80 9.69 2.40
C ARG A 10 -14.34 10.03 2.17
N ILE A 11 -13.43 9.26 2.73
CA ILE A 11 -12.02 9.43 2.46
C ILE A 11 -11.77 8.71 1.13
N GLN A 12 -11.73 9.46 0.02
CA GLN A 12 -11.44 8.89 -1.29
C GLN A 12 -10.00 8.42 -1.30
N TRP A 13 -9.79 7.13 -1.04
CA TRP A 13 -8.43 6.69 -0.75
C TRP A 13 -7.53 6.46 -1.97
N GLU A 14 -8.12 6.56 -3.16
CA GLU A 14 -7.44 6.84 -4.43
C GLU A 14 -6.53 8.06 -4.32
N ARG A 15 -6.85 8.98 -3.39
CA ARG A 15 -5.96 9.81 -2.57
C ARG A 15 -4.48 9.44 -2.54
N TYR A 16 -4.21 8.20 -2.25
CA TYR A 16 -3.16 7.93 -1.31
C TYR A 16 -2.20 6.90 -1.87
N VAL A 17 -1.53 7.22 -2.99
CA VAL A 17 -0.77 6.18 -3.69
C VAL A 17 0.63 6.62 -4.13
N ARG A 18 1.68 6.04 -3.51
CA ARG A 18 3.16 6.01 -3.73
C ARG A 18 4.20 6.89 -2.99
N CYS A 19 5.08 6.16 -2.31
CA CYS A 19 6.53 6.36 -2.18
C CYS A 19 7.17 5.01 -1.85
N ASN A 20 8.15 4.52 -2.62
CA ASN A 20 8.83 3.23 -2.35
C ASN A 20 9.68 3.22 -1.07
N TYR A 21 9.90 4.38 -0.46
CA TYR A 21 10.65 4.52 0.79
C TYR A 21 9.74 4.43 2.02
N CYS A 22 8.74 5.30 2.12
CA CYS A 22 7.81 5.28 3.25
C CYS A 22 6.60 4.37 3.04
N TRP A 23 6.46 3.80 1.83
CA TRP A 23 5.33 2.98 1.39
C TRP A 23 4.02 3.76 1.49
N ALA A 24 4.17 5.08 1.53
CA ALA A 24 3.09 5.98 1.78
C ALA A 24 2.44 6.44 0.50
N PRO A 25 1.13 6.57 0.53
CA PRO A 25 0.41 7.48 -0.32
C PRO A 25 1.11 8.75 -0.85
N GLN A 26 1.13 8.98 -2.18
CA GLN A 26 1.79 10.15 -2.77
C GLN A 26 1.12 11.48 -2.43
N ALA A 27 -0.22 11.54 -2.33
CA ALA A 27 -0.87 12.82 -2.00
C ALA A 27 -0.59 13.35 -0.59
N ILE A 28 -0.09 12.50 0.32
CA ILE A 28 0.38 12.95 1.65
C ILE A 28 1.91 12.90 1.74
N CYS A 29 2.59 12.30 0.77
CA CYS A 29 4.03 12.29 0.69
C CYS A 29 4.53 13.56 -0.03
N ASN A 30 5.10 14.49 0.72
CA ASN A 30 5.68 15.73 0.18
C ASN A 30 7.05 15.50 -0.46
N LYS A 31 7.55 14.26 -0.52
CA LYS A 31 8.79 13.92 -1.23
C LYS A 31 8.65 14.09 -2.75
N TRP A 32 7.43 13.96 -3.27
CA TRP A 32 7.15 13.95 -4.69
C TRP A 32 6.30 15.16 -5.09
N GLN A 33 6.44 15.59 -6.34
CA GLN A 33 5.61 16.60 -6.97
C GLN A 33 5.24 16.15 -8.37
N GLU A 34 3.98 16.37 -8.74
CA GLU A 34 3.49 16.06 -10.08
C GLU A 34 4.21 16.96 -11.10
N THR A 35 4.52 16.42 -12.27
CA THR A 35 5.09 17.21 -13.37
C THR A 35 3.98 17.78 -14.24
N SER A 36 4.34 18.38 -15.37
CA SER A 36 3.38 18.84 -16.38
C SER A 36 2.60 17.70 -17.04
N THR A 37 3.04 16.45 -16.88
CA THR A 37 2.34 15.27 -17.39
C THR A 37 1.53 14.63 -16.26
N PRO A 38 0.20 14.55 -16.38
CA PRO A 38 -0.64 13.92 -15.36
C PRO A 38 -0.17 12.50 -15.02
N GLY A 39 -0.06 12.19 -13.73
CA GLY A 39 0.40 10.89 -13.26
C GLY A 39 1.93 10.68 -13.32
N ALA A 40 2.70 11.64 -13.83
CA ALA A 40 4.16 11.63 -13.75
C ALA A 40 4.64 12.50 -12.58
N TYR A 41 5.58 11.98 -11.79
CA TYR A 41 6.05 12.66 -10.58
C TYR A 41 7.58 12.67 -10.52
N LYS A 42 8.11 13.78 -10.02
CA LYS A 42 9.55 13.93 -9.73
C LYS A 42 9.77 14.16 -8.24
N THR A 43 10.95 13.80 -7.74
CA THR A 43 11.30 14.13 -6.35
C THR A 43 11.46 15.65 -6.20
N ARG A 44 11.04 16.20 -5.05
CA ARG A 44 11.25 17.62 -4.69
C ARG A 44 12.70 17.94 -4.32
N GLY A 45 13.58 16.94 -4.27
CA GLY A 45 15.01 17.10 -3.97
C GLY A 45 15.50 16.03 -3.01
N ILE A 46 16.80 15.75 -3.03
CA ILE A 46 17.41 14.70 -2.20
C ILE A 46 17.25 14.97 -0.70
N HIS A 47 17.27 16.25 -0.31
CA HIS A 47 17.20 16.71 1.09
C HIS A 47 15.80 16.72 1.70
N VAL A 48 14.73 16.53 0.93
CA VAL A 48 13.38 16.43 1.49
C VAL A 48 13.21 15.04 2.11
N PRO A 49 13.09 14.86 3.43
CA PRO A 49 12.90 13.53 4.02
C PRO A 49 11.49 13.00 3.71
N CYS A 50 11.31 11.68 3.73
CA CYS A 50 9.97 11.10 3.72
C CYS A 50 9.31 11.37 5.07
N GLN A 51 8.14 12.01 5.09
CA GLN A 51 7.51 12.40 6.36
C GLN A 51 7.00 11.21 7.17
N TYR A 52 6.73 10.09 6.50
CA TYR A 52 6.23 8.85 7.10
C TYR A 52 7.26 7.74 7.04
N ASP A 53 8.56 8.08 7.12
CA ASP A 53 9.67 7.14 6.96
C ASP A 53 9.39 5.77 7.60
N ARG A 54 9.28 4.75 6.74
CA ARG A 54 8.94 3.34 7.09
C ARG A 54 7.69 3.11 7.94
N VAL A 55 6.84 4.10 8.21
CA VAL A 55 5.66 3.94 9.09
C VAL A 55 4.74 2.86 8.54
N LEU A 56 4.46 2.87 7.23
CA LEU A 56 3.58 1.86 6.64
C LEU A 56 4.26 0.51 6.47
N GLN A 57 5.57 0.49 6.24
CA GLN A 57 6.34 -0.75 6.31
C GLN A 57 6.22 -1.40 7.70
N ARG A 58 6.33 -0.61 8.77
CA ARG A 58 6.16 -1.07 10.15
C ARG A 58 4.72 -1.50 10.44
N ALA A 59 3.73 -0.76 9.94
CA ALA A 59 2.32 -1.12 10.11
C ALA A 59 1.99 -2.44 9.41
N THR A 60 2.42 -2.62 8.17
CA THR A 60 2.27 -3.89 7.44
C THR A 60 3.01 -5.02 8.15
N ALA A 61 4.23 -4.79 8.64
CA ALA A 61 4.99 -5.79 9.40
C ALA A 61 4.28 -6.18 10.70
N ALA A 62 3.75 -5.21 11.45
CA ALA A 62 2.98 -5.47 12.66
C ALA A 62 1.69 -6.24 12.35
N LEU A 63 0.95 -5.84 11.32
CA LEU A 63 -0.25 -6.56 10.88
C LEU A 63 0.07 -8.02 10.57
N LEU A 64 1.11 -8.27 9.77
CA LEU A 64 1.51 -9.62 9.42
C LEU A 64 2.05 -10.40 10.63
N ALA A 65 2.76 -9.76 11.57
CA ALA A 65 3.29 -10.43 12.76
C ALA A 65 2.18 -10.88 13.72
N PHE A 66 1.11 -10.09 13.86
CA PHE A 66 0.07 -10.36 14.87
C PHE A 66 -1.22 -10.95 14.30
N GLN A 67 -1.49 -10.77 13.00
CA GLN A 67 -2.74 -11.15 12.35
C GLN A 67 -2.51 -12.01 11.11
N GLN A 68 -1.34 -12.68 10.98
CA GLN A 68 -1.02 -13.50 9.80
C GLN A 68 -2.14 -14.49 9.46
N GLY A 69 -2.66 -15.20 10.46
CA GLY A 69 -3.69 -16.22 10.26
C GLY A 69 -4.99 -15.67 9.69
N ALA A 70 -5.35 -14.42 10.00
CA ALA A 70 -6.48 -13.75 9.39
C ALA A 70 -6.16 -13.36 7.93
N CYS A 71 -4.93 -12.93 7.67
CA CYS A 71 -4.49 -12.49 6.34
C CYS A 71 -4.18 -13.63 5.35
N GLU A 72 -3.93 -14.85 5.83
CA GLU A 72 -3.25 -15.88 5.06
C GLU A 72 -4.01 -16.33 3.82
N ALA A 73 -5.31 -16.66 3.96
CA ALA A 73 -6.13 -17.11 2.85
C ALA A 73 -6.30 -16.03 1.78
N TRP A 74 -6.51 -14.79 2.22
CA TRP A 74 -6.63 -13.64 1.32
C TRP A 74 -5.31 -13.37 0.59
N LEU A 75 -4.18 -13.37 1.30
CA LEU A 75 -2.85 -13.16 0.72
C LEU A 75 -2.50 -14.23 -0.30
N GLU A 76 -2.78 -15.50 0.01
CA GLU A 76 -2.54 -16.61 -0.92
C GLU A 76 -3.35 -16.42 -2.21
N GLN A 77 -4.64 -16.03 -2.09
CA GLN A 77 -5.47 -15.71 -3.24
C GLN A 77 -4.89 -14.55 -4.08
N GLN A 78 -4.41 -13.47 -3.44
CA GLN A 78 -3.81 -12.35 -4.15
C GLN A 78 -2.49 -12.73 -4.85
N MET A 79 -1.66 -13.55 -4.21
CA MET A 79 -0.41 -14.04 -4.81
C MET A 79 -0.68 -14.93 -6.02
N GLN A 80 -1.68 -15.82 -5.93
CA GLN A 80 -2.11 -16.66 -7.06
C GLN A 80 -2.65 -15.83 -8.23
N ARG A 81 -3.52 -14.85 -7.96
CA ARG A 81 -4.04 -13.92 -8.99
C ARG A 81 -2.93 -13.16 -9.71
N ALA A 82 -1.86 -12.86 -8.98
CA ALA A 82 -0.71 -12.17 -9.51
C ALA A 82 0.34 -13.14 -10.12
N ALA A 83 -0.01 -14.42 -10.30
CA ALA A 83 0.85 -15.47 -10.84
C ALA A 83 2.16 -15.71 -10.05
N LEU A 84 2.20 -15.32 -8.77
CA LEU A 84 3.29 -15.66 -7.85
C LEU A 84 3.00 -17.02 -7.20
N VAL A 85 3.36 -18.08 -7.92
CA VAL A 85 3.14 -19.46 -7.47
C VAL A 85 4.43 -20.23 -7.18
N GLN A 86 5.58 -19.71 -7.63
CA GLN A 86 6.88 -20.34 -7.41
C GLN A 86 7.63 -19.71 -6.23
N GLY A 87 8.32 -20.56 -5.46
CA GLY A 87 9.10 -20.18 -4.29
C GLY A 87 8.36 -20.42 -2.97
N SER A 88 9.04 -20.14 -1.85
CA SER A 88 8.43 -20.25 -0.52
C SER A 88 7.32 -19.20 -0.33
N TYR A 89 6.44 -19.41 0.64
CA TYR A 89 5.41 -18.42 1.00
C TYR A 89 6.03 -17.04 1.27
N GLU A 90 7.11 -16.98 2.07
CA GLU A 90 7.79 -15.73 2.40
C GLU A 90 8.38 -15.03 1.18
N GLU A 91 8.96 -15.78 0.24
CA GLU A 91 9.50 -15.23 -1.00
C GLU A 91 8.40 -14.63 -1.88
N ARG A 92 7.28 -15.34 -2.02
CA ARG A 92 6.11 -14.89 -2.78
C ARG A 92 5.48 -13.67 -2.12
N LEU A 93 5.33 -13.68 -0.80
CA LEU A 93 4.78 -12.56 -0.03
C LEU A 93 5.66 -11.32 -0.14
N ARG A 94 6.98 -11.47 0.02
CA ARG A 94 7.94 -10.36 -0.16
C ARG A 94 7.86 -9.76 -1.55
N LYS A 95 7.81 -10.60 -2.59
CA LYS A 95 7.64 -10.15 -3.98
C LYS A 95 6.31 -9.42 -4.17
N TRP A 96 5.23 -9.99 -3.64
CA TRP A 96 3.89 -9.43 -3.76
C TRP A 96 3.81 -8.06 -3.07
N LEU A 97 4.19 -7.95 -1.79
CA LEU A 97 4.15 -6.69 -1.03
C LEU A 97 4.90 -5.54 -1.71
N GLY A 98 6.04 -5.84 -2.34
CA GLY A 98 6.86 -4.87 -3.06
C GLY A 98 6.36 -4.55 -4.47
N TRP A 99 5.36 -5.26 -4.99
CA TRP A 99 4.91 -5.10 -6.36
C TRP A 99 4.13 -3.82 -6.57
N LYS A 100 4.35 -3.22 -7.73
CA LYS A 100 3.76 -1.95 -8.13
C LYS A 100 2.40 -2.21 -8.77
N VAL A 101 1.38 -1.51 -8.29
CA VAL A 101 0.02 -1.55 -8.86
C VAL A 101 -0.50 -0.16 -9.19
N LYS A 102 -1.58 -0.08 -9.96
CA LYS A 102 -2.37 1.14 -10.15
C LYS A 102 -3.66 1.04 -9.35
N MET A 103 -3.94 2.05 -8.53
CA MET A 103 -5.22 2.25 -7.82
C MET A 103 -5.84 3.55 -8.33
N GLY A 104 -6.85 3.43 -9.19
CA GLY A 104 -7.35 4.56 -9.98
C GLY A 104 -6.27 5.15 -10.89
N GLN A 105 -6.07 6.46 -10.83
CA GLN A 105 -5.05 7.18 -11.61
C GLN A 105 -3.66 7.19 -10.95
N ARG A 106 -3.47 6.43 -9.88
CA ARG A 106 -2.28 6.55 -9.03
C ARG A 106 -1.62 5.23 -8.78
N ASP A 107 -0.37 5.32 -8.35
CA ASP A 107 0.60 4.25 -8.37
C ASP A 107 0.82 3.75 -6.93
N ALA A 108 0.70 2.46 -6.61
CA ALA A 108 0.82 1.88 -5.26
C ALA A 108 1.89 0.79 -5.16
N SER A 109 2.12 0.34 -3.92
CA SER A 109 2.59 -1.02 -3.65
C SER A 109 1.42 -1.91 -3.21
N GLN A 110 1.52 -3.21 -3.41
CA GLN A 110 0.53 -4.16 -2.88
C GLN A 110 0.44 -4.15 -1.35
N ALA A 111 1.48 -3.71 -0.64
CA ALA A 111 1.38 -3.51 0.81
C ALA A 111 0.37 -2.42 1.20
N CYS A 112 0.19 -1.38 0.36
CA CYS A 112 -0.93 -0.46 0.54
C CYS A 112 -2.26 -1.19 0.33
N VAL A 113 -2.34 -2.09 -0.65
CA VAL A 113 -3.54 -2.89 -0.92
C VAL A 113 -3.89 -3.81 0.25
N LEU A 114 -2.89 -4.43 0.89
CA LEU A 114 -3.11 -5.23 2.10
C LEU A 114 -3.67 -4.39 3.25
N LEU A 115 -3.07 -3.24 3.55
CA LEU A 115 -3.59 -2.35 4.59
C LEU A 115 -5.01 -1.87 4.25
N TYR A 116 -5.29 -1.62 2.97
CA TYR A 116 -6.62 -1.31 2.47
C TYR A 116 -7.64 -2.39 2.79
N ALA A 117 -7.34 -3.61 2.35
CA ALA A 117 -8.22 -4.74 2.49
C ALA A 117 -8.49 -5.06 3.97
N TRP A 118 -7.46 -4.92 4.81
CA TRP A 118 -7.60 -5.08 6.27
C TRP A 118 -8.55 -4.05 6.88
N GLU A 119 -8.35 -2.75 6.61
CA GLU A 119 -9.19 -1.68 7.13
C GLU A 119 -10.64 -1.76 6.63
N GLU A 120 -10.84 -2.28 5.41
CA GLU A 120 -12.18 -2.48 4.81
C GLU A 120 -12.84 -3.81 5.22
N GLY A 121 -12.18 -4.66 6.03
CA GLY A 121 -12.70 -5.95 6.47
C GLY A 121 -12.84 -6.98 5.34
N GLN A 122 -12.03 -6.83 4.29
CA GLN A 122 -11.96 -7.76 3.14
C GLN A 122 -10.98 -8.90 3.37
N VAL A 123 -10.18 -8.79 4.43
CA VAL A 123 -9.22 -9.78 4.91
C VAL A 123 -9.84 -10.58 6.05
#